data_AF-A0A971U1F6-F1
#
_entry.id   AF-A0A971U1F6-F1
#
_cell.length_a   1.000
_cell.length_b   1.000
_cell.length_c   1.000
_cell.angle_alpha   90.00
_cell.angle_beta   90.00
_cell.angle_gamma   90.00
#
_symmetry.space_group_name_H-M   'P 1'
#
loop_
_entity.id
_entity.type
_entity.pdbx_description
1 polymer ?
#
loop_
_entity_poly.entity_id
_entity_poly.type
_entity_poly.pdbx_seq_one_letter_code
_entity_poly.pdbx_strand_id
1 'polypeptide(L)'
;MILAITSCDKKAPENTESVSLSKGEILSLLGIEEKEIVFSKVELDLSGKPLLTIAAYDKESRELFSRDFSQREIKGGYITVAVLKSPVINALRFLYAITDRNGVQEAYVQDLPYYQYQQVEIEKAQFSKITSKGEFKILTASFGQNQQNIYLKVK
;
A
#
# COMPACT_ATOMS: atom_id res chain seq x y z
N MET A 1 -35.95 16.64 60.59
CA MET A 1 -36.04 17.71 59.58
C MET A 1 -35.02 17.38 58.50
N ILE A 2 -35.50 17.03 57.30
CA ILE A 2 -34.66 16.72 56.15
C ILE A 2 -34.28 18.05 55.49
N LEU A 3 -33.00 18.28 55.24
CA LEU A 3 -32.55 19.08 54.11
C LEU A 3 -31.32 18.41 53.49
N ALA A 4 -31.58 17.68 52.41
CA ALA A 4 -30.58 17.27 51.45
C ALA A 4 -30.21 18.49 50.60
N ILE A 5 -28.92 18.75 50.43
CA ILE A 5 -28.39 19.42 49.24
C ILE A 5 -27.10 18.70 48.86
N THR A 6 -27.28 17.67 48.04
CA THR A 6 -26.26 17.16 47.14
C THR A 6 -26.11 18.15 46.00
N SER A 7 -24.89 18.60 45.71
CA SER A 7 -24.58 19.30 44.46
C SER A 7 -23.09 19.09 44.15
N CYS A 8 -22.77 17.98 43.51
CA CYS A 8 -22.47 17.93 42.06
C CYS A 8 -21.08 18.46 41.74
N ASP A 9 -20.06 17.75 42.22
CA ASP A 9 -18.74 17.74 41.59
C ASP A 9 -18.87 17.03 40.23
N LYS A 10 -19.41 17.74 39.23
CA LYS A 10 -19.23 17.37 37.84
C LYS A 10 -17.98 18.08 37.37
N LYS A 11 -16.81 17.43 37.54
CA LYS A 11 -15.70 17.66 36.62
C LYS A 11 -16.27 17.49 35.22
N ALA A 12 -16.25 18.56 34.45
CA ALA A 12 -16.60 18.51 33.04
C ALA A 12 -15.77 17.38 32.41
N PRO A 13 -16.34 16.56 31.51
CA PRO A 13 -15.52 15.67 30.73
C PRO A 13 -14.51 16.55 29.99
N GLU A 14 -13.23 16.38 30.28
CA GLU A 14 -12.18 16.92 29.43
C GLU A 14 -12.46 16.34 28.05
N ASN A 15 -12.90 17.20 27.13
CA ASN A 15 -12.90 16.93 25.71
C ASN A 15 -11.44 16.69 25.33
N THR A 16 -10.99 15.45 25.50
CA THR A 16 -9.86 14.90 24.78
C THR A 16 -10.34 14.69 23.36
N GLU A 17 -10.54 15.81 22.64
CA GLU A 17 -10.49 15.78 21.19
C GLU A 17 -9.11 15.19 20.87
N SER A 18 -9.10 13.92 20.45
CA SER A 18 -7.88 13.29 19.98
C SER A 18 -7.42 14.15 18.81
N VAL A 19 -6.36 14.91 19.00
CA VAL A 19 -5.71 15.66 17.91
C VAL A 19 -5.18 14.61 16.95
N SER A 20 -5.99 14.27 15.94
CA SER A 20 -5.63 13.32 14.90
C SER A 20 -5.11 14.11 13.71
N LEU A 21 -3.90 13.78 13.26
CA LEU A 21 -3.36 14.34 12.04
C LEU A 21 -4.20 13.88 10.85
N SER A 22 -4.57 14.82 9.97
CA SER A 22 -5.13 14.52 8.67
C SER A 22 -4.10 13.80 7.79
N LYS A 23 -4.58 13.10 6.76
CA LYS A 23 -3.73 12.45 5.76
C LYS A 23 -2.68 13.41 5.19
N GLY A 24 -3.08 14.65 4.87
CA GLY A 24 -2.18 15.66 4.32
C GLY A 24 -1.09 16.08 5.31
N GLU A 25 -1.43 16.24 6.58
CA GLU A 25 -0.45 16.55 7.63
C GLU A 25 0.55 15.41 7.83
N ILE A 26 0.09 14.15 7.82
CA ILE A 26 0.98 12.99 7.89
C ILE A 26 1.95 12.97 6.69
N LEU A 27 1.45 13.18 5.47
CA LEU A 27 2.28 13.19 4.26
C LEU A 27 3.29 14.35 4.27
N SER A 28 2.87 15.54 4.69
CA SER A 28 3.73 16.72 4.84
C SER A 28 4.85 16.49 5.86
N LEU A 29 4.54 15.89 7.01
CA LEU A 29 5.54 15.51 8.02
C LEU A 29 6.56 14.48 7.50
N LEU A 30 6.14 13.62 6.57
CA LEU A 30 7.03 12.66 5.91
C LEU A 30 7.80 13.26 4.72
N GLY A 31 7.60 14.55 4.42
CA GLY A 31 8.19 15.21 3.27
C GLY A 31 7.79 14.58 1.94
N ILE A 32 6.57 14.01 1.87
CA ILE A 32 6.02 13.35 0.68
C ILE A 32 4.87 14.21 0.16
N GLU A 33 4.97 14.67 -1.08
CA GLU A 33 3.84 15.32 -1.74
C GLU A 33 2.89 14.23 -2.28
N GLU A 34 1.57 14.42 -2.20
CA GLU A 34 0.61 13.38 -2.61
C GLU A 34 0.76 12.96 -4.09
N LYS A 35 1.21 13.89 -4.94
CA LYS A 35 1.55 13.62 -6.36
C LYS A 35 2.75 12.69 -6.55
N GLU A 36 3.57 12.49 -5.52
CA GLU A 36 4.74 11.60 -5.54
C GLU A 36 4.37 10.15 -5.23
N ILE A 37 3.11 9.90 -4.86
CA ILE A 37 2.56 8.56 -4.65
C ILE A 37 1.84 8.14 -5.92
N VAL A 38 2.47 7.23 -6.67
CA VAL A 38 1.81 6.60 -7.81
C VAL A 38 1.46 5.18 -7.44
N PHE A 39 0.17 4.83 -7.56
CA PHE A 39 -0.30 3.50 -7.29
C PHE A 39 -1.13 2.91 -8.43
N SER A 40 -1.06 1.59 -8.53
CA SER A 40 -1.90 0.70 -9.35
C SER A 40 -2.76 -0.12 -8.39
N LYS A 41 -4.07 -0.17 -8.67
CA LYS A 41 -5.04 -0.94 -7.87
C LYS A 41 -5.81 -1.84 -8.81
N VAL A 42 -5.81 -3.13 -8.54
CA VAL A 42 -6.45 -4.15 -9.37
C VAL A 42 -7.36 -5.01 -8.49
N GLU A 43 -8.60 -5.19 -8.92
CA GLU A 43 -9.59 -6.03 -8.24
C GLU A 43 -9.20 -7.51 -8.33
N LEU A 44 -9.40 -8.24 -7.24
CA LEU A 44 -9.22 -9.69 -7.16
C LEU A 44 -10.57 -10.37 -7.01
N ASP A 45 -10.98 -11.16 -7.99
CA ASP A 45 -12.20 -11.98 -7.96
C ASP A 45 -11.83 -13.43 -8.26
N LEU A 46 -11.15 -14.01 -7.28
CA LEU A 46 -10.62 -15.35 -7.35
C LEU A 46 -11.52 -16.28 -6.53
N SER A 47 -11.47 -17.58 -6.81
CA SER A 47 -12.18 -18.58 -6.03
C SER A 47 -11.20 -19.42 -5.22
N GLY A 48 -11.63 -19.87 -4.04
CA GLY A 48 -10.81 -20.69 -3.14
C GLY A 48 -9.77 -19.89 -2.35
N LYS A 49 -8.63 -20.54 -2.06
CA LYS A 49 -7.51 -19.99 -1.29
C LYS A 49 -6.24 -19.97 -2.16
N PRO A 50 -6.17 -19.10 -3.18
CA PRO A 50 -5.02 -19.06 -4.07
C PRO A 50 -3.76 -18.67 -3.31
N LEU A 51 -2.61 -19.18 -3.75
CA LEU A 51 -1.32 -18.64 -3.33
C LEU A 51 -1.04 -17.41 -4.19
N LEU A 52 -0.95 -16.26 -3.52
CA LEU A 52 -0.63 -15.00 -4.15
C LEU A 52 0.82 -14.63 -3.86
N THR A 53 1.59 -14.41 -4.91
CA THR A 53 3.00 -14.02 -4.82
C THR A 53 3.19 -12.69 -5.53
N ILE A 54 3.70 -11.68 -4.85
CA ILE A 54 4.24 -10.51 -5.54
C ILE A 54 5.67 -10.84 -5.98
N ALA A 55 6.00 -10.54 -7.22
CA ALA A 55 7.36 -10.71 -7.75
C ALA A 55 7.78 -9.47 -8.53
N ALA A 56 9.05 -9.12 -8.43
CA ALA A 56 9.66 -8.03 -9.14
C ALA A 56 10.82 -8.53 -9.99
N TYR A 57 10.85 -8.10 -11.24
CA TYR A 57 11.88 -8.44 -12.21
C TYR A 57 12.54 -7.18 -12.75
N ASP A 58 13.82 -7.26 -13.09
CA ASP A 58 14.49 -6.17 -13.81
C ASP A 58 14.11 -6.16 -15.31
N LYS A 59 14.75 -5.29 -16.09
CA LYS A 59 14.57 -5.20 -17.54
C LYS A 59 15.03 -6.45 -18.32
N GLU A 60 15.92 -7.25 -17.73
CA GLU A 60 16.46 -8.49 -18.30
C GLU A 60 15.65 -9.72 -17.87
N SER A 61 14.50 -9.50 -17.20
CA SER A 61 13.64 -10.55 -16.64
C SER A 61 14.30 -11.39 -15.54
N ARG A 62 15.32 -10.85 -14.87
CA ARG A 62 15.92 -11.49 -13.68
C ARG A 62 15.09 -11.14 -12.46
N GLU A 63 14.81 -12.12 -11.60
CA GLU A 63 14.07 -11.90 -10.36
C GLU A 63 14.90 -11.07 -9.38
N LEU A 64 14.35 -9.94 -8.95
CA LEU A 64 14.94 -9.08 -7.92
C LEU A 64 14.40 -9.41 -6.54
N PHE A 65 13.12 -9.80 -6.48
CA PHE A 65 12.41 -10.07 -5.24
C PHE A 65 11.15 -10.87 -5.54
N SER A 66 10.79 -11.77 -4.63
CA SER A 66 9.49 -12.40 -4.59
C SER A 66 9.05 -12.60 -3.15
N ARG A 67 7.73 -12.50 -2.91
CA ARG A 67 7.15 -12.74 -1.60
C ARG A 67 5.73 -13.23 -1.69
N ASP A 68 5.46 -14.27 -0.94
CA ASP A 68 4.13 -14.82 -0.80
C ASP A 68 3.31 -14.03 0.23
N PHE A 69 2.04 -13.82 -0.07
CA PHE A 69 1.04 -13.43 0.90
C PHE A 69 0.51 -14.65 1.62
N SER A 70 0.04 -14.45 2.84
CA SER A 70 -0.61 -15.48 3.62
C SER A 70 -1.85 -15.99 2.88
N GLN A 71 -1.90 -17.30 2.64
CA GLN A 71 -3.03 -17.94 1.96
C GLN A 71 -4.31 -17.72 2.74
N ARG A 72 -5.30 -17.14 2.07
CA ARG A 72 -6.61 -16.83 2.63
C ARG A 72 -7.67 -16.93 1.54
N GLU A 73 -8.93 -17.00 1.93
CA GLU A 73 -10.03 -16.99 0.98
C GLU A 73 -10.20 -15.59 0.40
N ILE A 74 -10.04 -15.44 -0.92
CA ILE A 74 -10.11 -14.14 -1.60
C ILE A 74 -11.30 -14.15 -2.53
N LYS A 75 -12.51 -14.01 -1.96
CA LYS A 75 -13.76 -13.81 -2.70
C LYS A 75 -14.06 -12.32 -2.84
N GLY A 76 -13.26 -11.64 -3.65
CA GLY A 76 -13.29 -10.17 -3.75
C GLY A 76 -12.15 -9.51 -2.97
N GLY A 77 -11.88 -8.25 -3.30
CA GLY A 77 -10.79 -7.47 -2.72
C GLY A 77 -9.96 -6.79 -3.81
N TYR A 78 -8.75 -6.40 -3.46
CA TYR A 78 -7.83 -5.77 -4.41
C TYR A 78 -6.38 -5.99 -4.01
N ILE A 79 -5.51 -6.01 -5.01
CA ILE A 79 -4.09 -5.76 -4.83
C ILE A 79 -3.82 -4.27 -5.11
N THR A 80 -3.02 -3.66 -4.24
CA THR A 80 -2.47 -2.32 -4.44
C THR A 80 -0.96 -2.43 -4.53
N VAL A 81 -0.38 -1.85 -5.57
CA VAL A 81 1.05 -1.65 -5.70
C VAL A 81 1.28 -0.15 -5.80
N ALA A 82 2.08 0.41 -4.89
CA ALA A 82 2.44 1.82 -4.91
C ALA A 82 3.94 1.99 -4.96
N VAL A 83 4.38 3.07 -5.62
CA VAL A 83 5.77 3.50 -5.64
C VAL A 83 5.81 4.91 -5.09
N LEU A 84 6.63 5.13 -4.08
CA LEU A 84 6.81 6.40 -3.40
C LEU A 84 8.25 6.84 -3.55
N LYS A 85 8.43 8.08 -4.00
CA LYS A 85 9.72 8.77 -3.89
C LYS A 85 9.79 9.35 -2.50
N SER A 86 10.75 8.91 -1.68
CA SER A 86 10.91 9.49 -0.35
C SER A 86 12.27 10.16 -0.22
N PRO A 87 12.31 11.51 -0.15
CA PRO A 87 13.55 12.25 0.05
C PRO A 87 14.10 12.07 1.47
N VAL A 88 13.27 11.66 2.44
CA VAL A 88 13.66 11.48 3.85
C VAL A 88 14.54 10.25 4.06
N ILE A 89 14.22 9.14 3.39
CA ILE A 89 14.97 7.88 3.51
C ILE A 89 15.94 7.65 2.34
N ASN A 90 16.00 8.59 1.38
CA ASN A 90 16.79 8.47 0.15
C ASN A 90 16.51 7.15 -0.60
N ALA A 91 15.23 6.76 -0.68
CA ALA A 91 14.82 5.50 -1.29
C ALA A 91 13.57 5.64 -2.15
N LEU A 92 13.49 4.76 -3.17
CA LEU A 92 12.27 4.49 -3.92
C LEU A 92 11.58 3.35 -3.19
N ARG A 93 10.47 3.66 -2.52
CA ARG A 93 9.73 2.73 -1.69
C ARG A 93 8.61 2.10 -2.49
N PHE A 94 8.65 0.78 -2.61
CA PHE A 94 7.59 -0.03 -3.18
C PHE A 94 6.73 -0.59 -2.06
N LEU A 95 5.43 -0.34 -2.13
CA LEU A 95 4.43 -0.89 -1.23
C LEU A 95 3.58 -1.89 -2.00
N TYR A 96 3.43 -3.08 -1.45
CA TYR A 96 2.58 -4.13 -1.98
C TYR A 96 1.55 -4.47 -0.93
N ALA A 97 0.27 -4.43 -1.26
CA ALA A 97 -0.78 -4.75 -0.31
C ALA A 97 -1.89 -5.57 -0.96
N ILE A 98 -2.35 -6.58 -0.24
CA ILE A 98 -3.58 -7.29 -0.56
C ILE A 98 -4.60 -6.96 0.51
N THR A 99 -5.76 -6.50 0.07
CA THR A 99 -6.91 -6.26 0.92
C THR A 99 -8.03 -7.19 0.48
N ASP A 100 -8.52 -8.02 1.39
CA ASP A 100 -9.67 -8.88 1.11
C ASP A 100 -10.98 -8.09 1.17
N ARG A 101 -12.10 -8.75 0.79
CA ARG A 101 -13.43 -8.14 0.81
C ARG A 101 -13.88 -7.63 2.19
N ASN A 102 -13.32 -8.17 3.27
CA ASN A 102 -13.68 -7.81 4.65
C ASN A 102 -12.82 -6.64 5.16
N GLY A 103 -11.89 -6.13 4.33
CA GLY A 103 -10.97 -5.05 4.69
C GLY A 103 -9.71 -5.52 5.41
N VAL A 104 -9.48 -6.84 5.55
CA VAL A 104 -8.25 -7.34 6.17
C VAL A 104 -7.11 -7.15 5.17
N GLN A 105 -6.06 -6.45 5.62
CA GLN A 105 -4.92 -6.11 4.80
C GLN A 105 -3.66 -6.87 5.23
N GLU A 106 -2.88 -7.32 4.27
CA GLU A 106 -1.47 -7.71 4.45
C GLU A 106 -0.63 -6.89 3.49
N ALA A 107 0.47 -6.34 3.99
CA ALA A 107 1.30 -5.43 3.23
C ALA A 107 2.78 -5.69 3.44
N TYR A 108 3.55 -5.41 2.39
CA TYR A 108 4.99 -5.52 2.34
C TYR A 108 5.60 -4.26 1.78
N VAL A 109 6.81 -3.95 2.26
CA VAL A 109 7.60 -2.79 1.85
C VAL A 109 8.92 -3.29 1.30
N GLN A 110 9.34 -2.75 0.17
CA GLN A 110 10.68 -2.92 -0.37
C GLN A 110 11.25 -1.55 -0.70
N ASP A 111 12.43 -1.25 -0.16
CA ASP A 111 13.13 -0.01 -0.44
C ASP A 111 14.28 -0.29 -1.41
N LEU A 112 14.41 0.56 -2.44
CA LEU A 112 15.57 0.57 -3.33
C LEU A 112 16.31 1.90 -3.23
N PRO A 113 17.64 1.92 -3.45
CA PRO A 113 18.39 3.17 -3.53
C PRO A 113 17.79 4.10 -4.57
N TYR A 114 17.56 5.35 -4.17
CA TYR A 114 17.03 6.39 -5.05
C TYR A 114 17.88 7.65 -4.93
N TYR A 115 18.18 8.24 -6.07
CA TYR A 115 18.87 9.51 -6.13
C TYR A 115 17.87 10.59 -6.53
N GLN A 116 17.88 11.71 -5.81
CA GLN A 116 16.85 12.77 -5.95
C GLN A 116 16.71 13.33 -7.38
N TYR A 117 17.77 13.26 -8.20
CA TYR A 117 17.76 13.70 -9.59
C TYR A 117 17.18 12.68 -10.58
N GLN A 118 16.84 11.46 -10.14
CA GLN A 118 16.31 10.43 -11.02
C GLN A 118 14.84 10.68 -11.32
N GLN A 119 14.52 10.91 -12.59
CA GLN A 119 13.14 10.84 -13.06
C GLN A 119 12.63 9.40 -12.90
N VAL A 120 11.42 9.26 -12.35
CA VAL A 120 10.73 7.97 -12.22
C VAL A 120 9.47 8.05 -13.04
N GLU A 121 9.30 7.08 -13.93
CA GLU A 121 8.13 6.91 -14.78
C GLU A 121 7.44 5.60 -14.41
N ILE A 122 6.11 5.63 -14.39
CA ILE A 122 5.32 4.51 -13.92
C ILE A 122 4.23 4.20 -14.94
N GLU A 123 4.26 2.97 -15.43
CA GLU A 123 3.22 2.39 -16.27
C GLU A 123 2.34 1.47 -15.42
N LYS A 124 1.05 1.76 -15.37
CA LYS A 124 0.08 0.97 -14.59
C LYS A 124 -0.45 -0.19 -15.41
N ALA A 125 -1.03 -1.18 -14.73
CA ALA A 125 -1.77 -2.27 -15.37
C ALA A 125 -2.83 -1.71 -16.34
N GLN A 126 -2.95 -2.35 -17.51
CA GLN A 126 -3.98 -2.05 -18.51
C GLN A 126 -5.30 -2.79 -18.24
N PHE A 127 -5.39 -3.52 -17.12
CA PHE A 127 -6.56 -4.26 -16.68
C PHE A 127 -6.94 -3.84 -15.27
N SER A 128 -8.23 -3.91 -14.96
CA SER A 128 -8.78 -3.52 -13.66
C SER A 128 -9.08 -4.70 -12.74
N LYS A 129 -9.08 -5.94 -13.26
CA LYS A 129 -9.56 -7.13 -12.54
C LYS A 129 -8.80 -8.40 -12.93
N ILE A 130 -8.52 -9.25 -11.95
CA ILE A 130 -7.93 -10.59 -12.11
C ILE A 130 -8.94 -11.64 -11.62
N THR A 131 -9.27 -12.60 -12.48
CA THR A 131 -10.27 -13.65 -12.23
C THR A 131 -9.73 -15.08 -12.37
N SER A 132 -8.45 -15.25 -12.70
CA SER A 132 -7.86 -16.55 -13.01
C SER A 132 -6.45 -16.71 -12.43
N LYS A 133 -5.97 -17.96 -12.43
CA LYS A 133 -4.57 -18.28 -12.18
C LYS A 133 -3.69 -17.76 -13.32
N GLY A 134 -2.47 -17.36 -13.01
CA GLY A 134 -1.54 -16.82 -13.98
C GLY A 134 -0.54 -15.83 -13.38
N GLU A 135 0.23 -15.17 -14.25
CA GLU A 135 1.13 -14.08 -13.86
C GLU A 135 0.67 -12.78 -14.53
N PHE A 136 0.44 -11.75 -13.73
CA PHE A 136 -0.19 -10.51 -14.17
C PHE A 136 0.74 -9.33 -13.86
N LYS A 137 1.17 -8.60 -14.90
CA LYS A 137 2.00 -7.40 -14.73
C LYS A 137 1.16 -6.27 -14.14
N ILE A 138 1.43 -5.87 -12.91
CA ILE A 138 0.64 -4.85 -12.19
C ILE A 138 1.16 -3.44 -12.43
N LEU A 139 2.48 -3.30 -12.55
CA LEU A 139 3.17 -2.01 -12.65
C LEU A 139 4.56 -2.18 -13.28
N THR A 140 4.96 -1.23 -14.12
CA THR A 140 6.37 -1.00 -14.49
C THR A 140 6.84 0.29 -13.85
N ALA A 141 7.94 0.28 -13.12
CA ALA A 141 8.63 1.48 -12.65
C ALA A 141 9.97 1.61 -13.36
N SER A 142 10.19 2.72 -14.07
CA SER A 142 11.45 3.05 -14.74
C SER A 142 12.11 4.22 -14.04
N PHE A 143 13.39 4.11 -13.70
CA PHE A 143 14.13 5.14 -12.97
C PHE A 143 15.62 5.16 -13.36
N GLY A 144 16.08 6.27 -13.93
CA GLY A 144 17.41 6.34 -14.53
C GLY A 144 17.61 5.28 -15.63
N GLN A 145 18.60 4.40 -15.47
CA GLN A 145 18.85 3.28 -16.40
C GLN A 145 18.23 1.95 -15.95
N ASN A 146 17.52 1.97 -14.81
CA ASN A 146 16.91 0.82 -14.18
C ASN A 146 15.42 0.76 -14.49
N GLN A 147 14.88 -0.46 -14.44
CA GLN A 147 13.46 -0.71 -14.56
C GLN A 147 13.11 -1.89 -13.66
N GLN A 148 11.95 -1.82 -13.02
CA GLN A 148 11.37 -2.87 -12.21
C GLN A 148 9.96 -3.17 -12.69
N ASN A 149 9.77 -4.39 -13.18
CA ASN A 149 8.50 -4.93 -13.62
C ASN A 149 7.90 -5.73 -12.46
N ILE A 150 6.75 -5.29 -11.96
CA ILE A 150 6.09 -5.89 -10.81
C ILE A 150 4.92 -6.74 -11.29
N TYR A 151 4.87 -8.00 -10.85
CA TYR A 151 3.88 -8.99 -11.21
C TYR A 151 3.19 -9.55 -9.97
N LEU A 152 1.90 -9.83 -10.08
CA LEU A 152 1.18 -10.72 -9.19
C LEU A 152 1.10 -12.10 -9.83
N LYS A 153 1.58 -13.13 -9.14
CA LYS A 153 1.39 -14.53 -9.51
C LYS A 153 0.26 -15.12 -8.68
N VAL A 154 -0.66 -15.80 -9.36
CA VAL A 154 -1.83 -16.45 -8.78
C VAL A 154 -1.73 -17.95 -9.05
N LYS A 155 -1.51 -18.75 -8.00
CA LYS A 155 -1.39 -20.22 -8.09
C LYS A 155 -2.50 -20.95 -7.34
#